data_AF-A0A7X3H9W0-F1
#
_entry.id   AF-A0A7X3H9W0-F1
#
_cell.length_a   1.000
_cell.length_b   1.000
_cell.length_c   1.000
_cell.angle_alpha   90.00
_cell.angle_beta   90.00
_cell.angle_gamma   90.00
#
_symmetry.space_group_name_H-M   'P 1'
#
loop_
_entity.id
_entity.type
_entity.pdbx_description
1 polymer ?
#
loop_
_entity_poly.entity_id
_entity_poly.type
_entity_poly.pdbx_seq_one_letter_code
_entity_poly.pdbx_strand_id
1 'polypeptide(L)'
;MSRLKPGDPALVIDCILPELIGRVVELLQCVLPGERTEHSGRPWINKSDAVGWLVSGQGLLVLTELGRIEKSEVTLIAEHKLMPLRGSFRFERTNAREVA
;
A
#
# COMPACT_ATOMS: atom_id res chain seq x y z
N MET A 1 9.00 2.88 17.85
CA MET A 1 9.94 2.57 16.75
C MET A 1 9.21 1.67 15.77
N SER A 2 8.93 2.21 14.59
CA SER A 2 8.25 1.54 13.49
C SER A 2 9.01 0.25 13.12
N ARG A 3 8.28 -0.87 13.06
CA ARG A 3 8.84 -2.20 12.75
C ARG A 3 8.87 -2.48 11.23
N LEU A 4 8.37 -1.53 10.46
CA LEU A 4 8.19 -1.57 9.02
C LEU A 4 9.41 -0.98 8.30
N LYS A 5 9.81 -1.57 7.18
CA LYS A 5 10.89 -1.09 6.32
C LYS A 5 10.49 -1.21 4.85
N PRO A 6 11.04 -0.36 3.97
CA PRO A 6 10.87 -0.55 2.52
C PRO A 6 11.27 -1.97 2.10
N GLY A 7 10.48 -2.58 1.21
CA GLY A 7 10.61 -3.95 0.72
C GLY A 7 9.96 -5.02 1.61
N ASP A 8 9.57 -4.71 2.85
CA ASP A 8 8.89 -5.68 3.70
C ASP A 8 7.45 -5.92 3.20
N PRO A 9 6.95 -7.17 3.24
CA PRO A 9 5.54 -7.44 3.02
C PRO A 9 4.71 -7.09 4.27
N ALA A 10 3.52 -6.54 4.05
CA ALA A 10 2.56 -6.24 5.10
C ALA A 10 1.13 -6.66 4.66
N LEU A 11 0.30 -7.01 5.64
CA LEU A 11 -1.12 -7.25 5.46
C LEU A 11 -1.89 -5.97 5.81
N VAL A 12 -2.82 -5.56 4.95
CA VAL A 12 -3.78 -4.50 5.28
C VAL A 12 -4.82 -5.07 6.23
N ILE A 13 -4.87 -4.55 7.46
CA ILE A 13 -5.79 -5.03 8.51
C ILE A 13 -6.99 -4.11 8.74
N ASP A 14 -6.93 -2.88 8.23
CA ASP A 14 -8.03 -1.92 8.28
C ASP A 14 -7.94 -0.95 7.08
N CYS A 15 -9.08 -0.52 6.55
CA CYS A 15 -9.15 0.46 5.47
C CYS A 15 -10.56 1.03 5.32
N ILE A 16 -10.67 2.28 4.85
CA ILE A 16 -11.95 2.86 4.44
C ILE A 16 -12.54 2.16 3.22
N LEU A 17 -11.69 1.53 2.39
CA LEU A 17 -12.07 0.69 1.27
C LEU A 17 -11.95 -0.78 1.71
N PRO A 18 -13.07 -1.44 2.08
CA PRO A 18 -13.01 -2.78 2.66
C PRO A 18 -12.38 -3.82 1.74
N GLU A 19 -12.38 -3.60 0.41
CA GLU A 19 -11.78 -4.47 -0.61
C GLU A 19 -10.25 -4.60 -0.48
N LEU A 20 -9.63 -3.67 0.24
CA LEU A 20 -8.19 -3.69 0.52
C LEU A 20 -7.85 -4.51 1.76
N ILE A 21 -8.80 -4.74 2.67
CA ILE A 21 -8.55 -5.50 3.90
C ILE A 21 -8.24 -6.96 3.54
N GLY A 22 -7.18 -7.50 4.13
CA GLY A 22 -6.68 -8.85 3.84
C GLY A 22 -5.75 -8.91 2.62
N ARG A 23 -5.49 -7.79 1.94
CA ARG A 23 -4.49 -7.75 0.86
C ARG A 23 -3.08 -7.71 1.43
N VAL A 24 -2.19 -8.47 0.80
CA VAL A 24 -0.75 -8.39 1.04
C VAL A 24 -0.17 -7.35 0.09
N VAL A 25 0.64 -6.45 0.65
CA VAL A 25 1.27 -5.34 -0.05
C VAL A 25 2.77 -5.29 0.28
N GLU A 26 3.55 -4.71 -0.61
CA GLU A 26 4.97 -4.41 -0.36
C GLU A 26 5.12 -2.95 0.05
N LEU A 27 5.89 -2.68 1.09
CA LEU A 27 6.14 -1.32 1.55
C LEU A 27 7.15 -0.62 0.65
N LEU A 28 6.81 0.56 0.13
CA LEU A 28 7.70 1.32 -0.75
C LEU A 28 8.41 2.45 -0.01
N GLN A 29 7.65 3.34 0.63
CA GLN A 29 8.18 4.56 1.24
C GLN A 29 7.33 4.96 2.44
N CYS A 30 8.00 5.33 3.53
CA CYS A 30 7.39 5.99 4.68
C CYS A 30 7.10 7.45 4.34
N VAL A 31 5.88 7.92 4.61
CA VAL A 31 5.41 9.29 4.35
C VAL A 31 4.86 9.88 5.64
N LEU A 32 5.52 10.90 6.17
CA LEU A 32 5.14 11.55 7.43
C LEU A 32 3.84 12.36 7.28
N PRO A 33 3.13 12.67 8.38
CA PRO A 33 1.99 13.57 8.36
C PRO A 33 2.29 14.89 7.64
N GLY A 34 1.46 15.26 6.67
CA GLY A 34 1.60 16.47 5.86
C GLY A 34 2.67 16.41 4.76
N GLU A 35 3.47 15.33 4.69
CA GLU A 35 4.49 15.16 3.67
C GLU A 35 3.87 14.89 2.30
N ARG A 36 4.51 15.44 1.26
CA ARG A 36 4.21 15.19 -0.14
C ARG A 36 5.34 14.38 -0.77
N THR A 37 4.98 13.38 -1.54
CA THR A 37 5.90 12.56 -2.32
C THR A 37 5.33 12.32 -3.72
N GLU A 38 6.15 11.83 -4.64
CA GLU A 38 5.74 11.44 -5.97
C GLU A 38 6.08 9.96 -6.19
N HIS A 39 5.13 9.20 -6.72
CA HIS A 39 5.37 7.81 -7.11
C HIS A 39 4.57 7.46 -8.35
N SER A 40 5.20 6.78 -9.31
CA SER A 40 4.61 6.42 -10.60
C SER A 40 4.01 7.62 -11.36
N GLY A 41 4.65 8.80 -11.27
CA GLY A 41 4.17 10.04 -11.90
C GLY A 41 2.91 10.63 -11.27
N ARG A 42 2.49 10.13 -10.10
CA ARG A 42 1.35 10.64 -9.34
C ARG A 42 1.82 11.29 -8.03
N PRO A 43 1.34 12.49 -7.69
CA PRO A 43 1.61 13.08 -6.39
C PRO A 43 0.77 12.39 -5.30
N TRP A 44 1.39 12.18 -4.14
CA TRP A 44 0.77 11.63 -2.94
C TRP A 44 0.98 12.58 -1.77
N ILE A 45 -0.02 12.71 -0.93
CA ILE A 45 0.05 13.52 0.29
C ILE A 45 -0.55 12.73 1.46
N ASN A 46 0.19 12.63 2.55
CA ASN A 46 -0.36 12.06 3.78
C ASN A 46 -1.17 13.13 4.51
N LYS A 47 -2.50 13.07 4.35
CA LYS A 47 -3.43 13.98 5.04
C LYS A 47 -3.79 13.53 6.45
N SER A 48 -3.32 12.37 6.90
CA SER A 48 -3.56 11.90 8.26
C SER A 48 -2.56 12.52 9.24
N ASP A 49 -2.87 12.41 10.52
CA ASP A 49 -2.00 12.74 11.65
C ASP A 49 -1.04 11.59 12.02
N ALA A 50 -1.15 10.44 11.34
CA ALA A 50 -0.33 9.26 11.55
C ALA A 50 0.72 9.09 10.44
N VAL A 51 1.80 8.38 10.75
CA VAL A 51 2.76 7.93 9.74
C VAL A 51 2.04 7.05 8.72
N GLY A 52 2.26 7.32 7.45
CA GLY A 52 1.72 6.56 6.32
C GLY A 52 2.82 5.82 5.57
N TRP A 53 2.42 4.81 4.81
CA TRP A 53 3.28 4.07 3.90
C TRP A 53 2.66 4.05 2.53
N LEU A 54 3.43 4.48 1.53
CA LEU A 54 3.17 4.06 0.16
C LEU A 54 3.42 2.56 0.07
N VAL A 55 2.44 1.86 -0.47
CA VAL A 55 2.49 0.42 -0.64
C VAL A 55 2.14 0.05 -2.07
N SER A 56 2.74 -1.01 -2.60
CA SER A 56 2.40 -1.59 -3.89
C SER A 56 1.74 -2.95 -3.76
N GLY A 57 0.93 -3.30 -4.75
CA GLY A 57 0.23 -4.58 -4.78
C GLY A 57 -0.72 -4.70 -5.96
N GLN A 58 -1.19 -5.92 -6.21
CA GLN A 58 -2.18 -6.17 -7.26
C GLN A 58 -3.59 -5.81 -6.81
N GLY A 59 -4.34 -5.15 -7.69
CA GLY A 59 -5.75 -4.83 -7.47
C GLY A 59 -5.98 -3.82 -6.35
N LEU A 60 -5.02 -2.92 -6.09
CA LEU A 60 -5.20 -1.85 -5.13
C LEU A 60 -6.16 -0.79 -5.67
N LEU A 61 -6.71 -0.06 -4.72
CA LEU A 61 -7.64 1.03 -4.92
C LEU A 61 -7.12 2.25 -4.19
N VAL A 62 -7.46 3.42 -4.72
CA VAL A 62 -7.18 4.71 -4.08
C VAL A 62 -8.46 5.53 -4.05
N LEU A 63 -8.72 6.13 -2.91
CA LEU A 63 -9.74 7.16 -2.77
C LEU A 63 -9.09 8.53 -3.06
N THR A 64 -9.47 9.13 -4.18
CA THR A 64 -8.93 10.44 -4.59
C THR A 64 -9.50 11.58 -3.76
N GLU A 65 -8.87 12.75 -3.82
CA GLU A 65 -9.36 13.96 -3.14
C GLU A 65 -10.77 14.38 -3.60
N LEU A 66 -11.16 14.00 -4.82
CA LEU A 66 -12.50 14.23 -5.38
C LEU A 66 -13.52 13.18 -4.92
N GLY A 67 -13.16 12.29 -3.99
CA GLY A 67 -14.03 11.22 -3.49
C GLY A 67 -14.25 10.07 -4.47
N ARG A 68 -13.45 9.96 -5.52
CA ARG A 68 -13.55 8.88 -6.52
C ARG A 68 -12.65 7.71 -6.13
N ILE A 69 -13.15 6.49 -6.31
CA ILE A 69 -12.37 5.26 -6.17
C ILE A 69 -11.76 4.92 -7.52
N GLU A 70 -10.44 4.79 -7.58
CA GLU A 70 -9.69 4.45 -8.78
C GLU A 70 -8.83 3.21 -8.54
N LYS A 71 -8.63 2.40 -9.58
CA LYS A 71 -7.62 1.33 -9.55
C LYS A 71 -6.23 1.95 -9.59
N SER A 72 -5.33 1.43 -8.77
CA SER A 72 -3.92 1.83 -8.80
C SER A 72 -3.04 0.64 -8.43
N GLU A 73 -1.77 0.68 -8.83
CA GLU A 73 -0.77 -0.29 -8.38
C GLU A 73 -0.13 0.14 -7.05
N VAL A 74 -0.39 1.38 -6.63
CA VAL A 74 0.18 2.00 -5.44
C VAL A 74 -0.93 2.70 -4.66
N THR A 75 -0.89 2.62 -3.33
CA THR A 75 -1.80 3.37 -2.46
C THR A 75 -1.11 3.78 -1.17
N LEU A 76 -1.65 4.78 -0.48
CA LEU A 76 -1.11 5.28 0.78
C LEU A 76 -1.96 4.77 1.94
N ILE A 77 -1.34 4.01 2.85
CA ILE A 77 -2.02 3.39 4.00
C ILE A 77 -1.32 3.81 5.29
N ALA A 78 -2.09 4.19 6.31
CA ALA A 78 -1.54 4.52 7.62
C ALA A 78 -0.84 3.30 8.25
N GLU A 79 0.31 3.51 8.90
CA GLU A 79 1.13 2.44 9.48
C GLU A 79 0.33 1.55 10.45
N HIS A 80 -0.53 2.15 11.28
CA HIS A 80 -1.33 1.41 12.26
C HIS A 80 -2.41 0.50 11.64
N LYS A 81 -2.63 0.60 10.32
CA LYS A 81 -3.54 -0.26 9.55
C LYS A 81 -2.80 -1.35 8.78
N LEU A 82 -1.49 -1.47 8.99
CA LEU A 82 -0.62 -2.47 8.38
C LEU A 82 -0.08 -3.41 9.44
N MET A 83 -0.18 -4.71 9.19
CA MET A 83 0.44 -5.74 9.99
C MET A 83 1.67 -6.30 9.25
N PRO A 84 2.89 -6.17 9.79
CA PRO A 84 4.08 -6.74 9.14
C PRO A 84 3.97 -8.26 9.04
N LEU A 85 4.21 -8.80 7.85
CA LEU A 85 4.30 -10.24 7.64
C LEU A 85 5.76 -10.65 7.79
N ARG A 86 6.09 -11.26 8.93
CA ARG A 86 7.44 -11.79 9.20
C ARG A 86 7.54 -13.24 8.75
N GLY A 87 8.63 -13.60 8.09
CA GLY A 87 8.88 -14.94 7.55
C GLY A 87 8.86 -14.95 6.03
N SER A 88 9.36 -16.02 5.41
CA SER A 88 9.55 -16.19 3.97
C SER A 88 8.24 -16.25 3.17
N PHE A 89 7.46 -15.17 3.18
CA PHE A 89 6.41 -14.91 2.20
C PHE A 89 7.11 -14.50 0.91
N ARG A 90 7.32 -15.46 0.01
CA ARG A 90 7.60 -15.14 -1.39
C ARG A 90 6.28 -14.78 -2.03
N PHE A 91 6.21 -13.56 -2.58
CA PHE A 91 5.18 -13.23 -3.56
C PHE A 91 5.33 -14.20 -4.72
N GLU A 92 4.43 -15.16 -4.84
CA GLU A 92 4.28 -15.89 -6.08
C GLU A 92 3.77 -14.86 -7.10
N ARG A 93 4.70 -14.31 -7.91
CA ARG A 93 4.33 -13.71 -9.19
C ARG A 93 3.67 -14.83 -9.98
N THR A 94 2.35 -14.85 -10.01
CA THR A 94 1.61 -15.67 -10.97
C THR A 94 1.90 -15.10 -12.35
N ASN A 95 3.03 -15.50 -12.95
CA ASN A 95 3.18 -15.50 -14.39
C ASN A 95 2.11 -16.47 -14.88
N ALA A 96 0.92 -15.95 -15.19
CA ALA A 96 -0.03 -16.65 -16.01
C ALA A 96 0.69 -16.94 -17.33
N ARG A 97 1.16 -18.19 -17.48
CA ARG A 97 1.60 -18.70 -18.76
C ARG A 97 0.36 -18.70 -19.65
N GLU A 98 0.34 -17.82 -20.66
CA GLU A 98 -0.45 -18.08 -21.85
C GLU A 98 0.00 -19.43 -22.40
N VAL A 99 -0.96 -20.34 -22.51
CA VAL A 99 -0.81 -21.61 -23.20
C VAL A 99 -1.09 -21.32 -24.67
N ALA A 100 -0.07 -21.46 -25.52
CA ALA A 100 -0.19 -21.54 -26.97
C ALA A 100 0.59 -22.77 -27.45
#